data_AF-A0A1H6WEV9-F1
#
_entry.id   AF-A0A1H6WEV9-F1
#
_cell.length_a   1.000
_cell.length_b   1.000
_cell.length_c   1.000
_cell.angle_alpha   90.00
_cell.angle_beta   90.00
_cell.angle_gamma   90.00
#
_symmetry.space_group_name_H-M   'P 1'
#
loop_
_entity.id
_entity.type
_entity.pdbx_description
1 polymer ?
#
loop_
_entity_poly.entity_id
_entity_poly.type
_entity_poly.pdbx_seq_one_letter_code
_entity_poly.pdbx_strand_id
1 'polypeptide(L)'
;MALRGLAESTATTAFFECPSCRRHFARKRGGALTYRWGHPVSLALYGVLFEPAPLTEAPRIAESLRQGRTPEALAAFAEEIELELAHPTQQVGDILGGKASEAACRAFLAAVVRQLRDA
;
A
#
# COMPACT_ATOMS: atom_id res chain seq x y z
N MET A 1 -34.35 23.20 19.97
CA MET A 1 -33.77 21.85 20.12
C MET A 1 -32.41 21.87 19.45
N ALA A 2 -31.33 21.96 20.23
CA ALA A 2 -29.98 22.22 19.73
C ALA A 2 -29.35 20.95 19.15
N LEU A 3 -28.80 21.03 17.94
CA LEU A 3 -27.91 20.03 17.37
C LEU A 3 -26.63 20.01 18.22
N ARG A 4 -26.42 18.93 18.98
CA ARG A 4 -25.14 18.69 19.67
C ARG A 4 -24.07 18.51 18.62
N GLY A 5 -23.04 19.35 18.70
CA GLY A 5 -21.88 19.34 17.80
C GLY A 5 -21.22 17.98 17.73
N LEU A 6 -20.93 17.53 16.52
CA LEU A 6 -20.03 16.42 16.25
C LEU A 6 -18.67 16.80 16.86
N ALA A 7 -18.19 16.01 17.82
CA ALA A 7 -16.85 16.18 18.36
C ALA A 7 -15.83 16.11 17.21
N GLU A 8 -14.99 17.14 17.13
CA GLU A 8 -13.90 17.32 16.18
C GLU A 8 -13.01 16.06 16.06
N SER A 9 -12.80 15.61 14.82
CA SER A 9 -11.79 14.61 14.50
C SER A 9 -10.39 15.26 14.48
N THR A 10 -9.66 15.16 15.59
CA THR A 10 -8.24 15.55 15.67
C THR A 10 -7.31 14.42 15.16
N ALA A 11 -7.50 13.93 13.94
CA ALA A 11 -6.62 12.92 13.38
C ALA A 11 -5.34 13.56 12.83
N THR A 12 -4.36 13.85 13.70
CA THR A 12 -3.03 14.33 13.29
C THR A 12 -2.22 13.15 12.77
N THR A 13 -2.30 12.86 11.46
CA THR A 13 -1.36 11.94 10.82
C THR A 13 0.02 12.59 10.82
N ALA A 14 1.00 11.95 11.47
CA ALA A 14 2.39 12.39 11.43
C ALA A 14 3.14 11.65 10.32
N PHE A 15 4.15 12.27 9.73
CA PHE A 15 5.01 11.63 8.74
C PHE A 15 6.41 11.42 9.31
N PHE A 16 7.02 10.31 8.95
CA PHE A 16 8.35 9.92 9.39
C PHE A 16 9.18 9.51 8.17
N GLU A 17 10.43 9.97 8.10
CA GLU A 17 11.40 9.51 7.12
C GLU A 17 12.45 8.68 7.82
N CYS A 18 12.70 7.46 7.34
CA CYS A 18 13.76 6.63 7.89
C CYS A 18 15.13 7.24 7.54
N PRO A 19 16.01 7.55 8.52
CA PRO A 19 17.31 8.15 8.21
C PRO A 19 18.24 7.21 7.45
N SER A 20 18.04 5.89 7.54
CA SER A 20 18.91 4.90 6.90
C SER A 20 18.50 4.58 5.47
N CYS A 21 17.20 4.42 5.20
CA CYS A 21 16.70 4.03 3.87
C CYS A 21 15.87 5.12 3.18
N ARG A 22 15.70 6.29 3.80
CA ARG A 22 14.98 7.47 3.25
C ARG A 22 13.51 7.23 2.89
N ARG A 23 12.95 6.06 3.24
CA ARG A 23 11.53 5.74 3.03
C ARG A 23 10.63 6.57 3.91
N HIS A 24 9.48 6.96 3.36
CA HIS A 24 8.47 7.79 4.03
C HIS A 24 7.31 6.94 4.56
N PHE A 25 7.04 7.11 5.85
CA PHE A 25 5.98 6.44 6.57
C PHE A 25 4.96 7.45 7.10
N ALA A 26 3.69 7.06 7.11
CA ALA A 26 2.64 7.73 7.85
C ALA A 26 2.47 7.03 9.21
N ARG A 27 2.22 7.81 10.26
CA ARG A 27 1.89 7.35 11.60
C ARG A 27 0.55 7.91 12.01
N LYS A 28 -0.42 7.03 12.23
CA LYS A 28 -1.65 7.38 12.95
C LYS A 28 -1.38 7.34 14.46
N ARG A 29 -1.92 8.27 15.23
CA ARG A 29 -1.81 8.24 16.70
C ARG A 29 -2.35 6.91 17.24
N GLY A 30 -1.51 6.17 17.98
CA GLY A 30 -1.83 4.83 18.49
C GLY A 30 -1.75 3.69 17.45
N GLY A 31 -1.39 3.97 16.20
CA GLY A 31 -1.22 2.97 15.14
C GLY A 31 0.25 2.69 14.80
N ALA A 32 0.46 1.66 13.98
CA ALA A 32 1.76 1.32 13.41
C ALA A 32 2.24 2.36 12.39
N LEU A 33 3.55 2.35 12.10
CA LEU A 33 4.10 3.04 10.93
C LEU A 33 3.72 2.26 9.68
N THR A 34 3.13 2.96 8.71
CA THR A 34 2.78 2.38 7.42
C THR A 34 3.33 3.24 6.29
N TYR A 35 3.47 2.70 5.09
CA TYR A 35 3.88 3.50 3.94
C TYR A 35 2.90 4.65 3.71
N ARG A 36 3.45 5.82 3.37
CA ARG A 36 2.62 6.98 3.04
C ARG A 36 1.73 6.70 1.82
N TRP A 37 0.77 7.60 1.64
CA TRP A 37 -0.08 7.61 0.45
C TRP A 37 0.77 7.78 -0.80
N GLY A 38 0.43 7.04 -1.86
CA GLY A 38 1.17 7.06 -3.11
C GLY A 38 2.45 6.22 -3.14
N HIS A 39 2.84 5.55 -2.05
CA HIS A 39 3.92 4.57 -2.10
C HIS A 39 3.52 3.36 -2.98
N PRO A 40 4.43 2.75 -3.74
CA PRO A 40 4.10 1.63 -4.64
C PRO A 40 3.32 0.49 -3.99
N VAL A 41 3.73 0.05 -2.80
CA VAL A 41 3.03 -0.97 -2.00
C VAL A 41 1.59 -0.52 -1.67
N SER A 42 1.42 0.72 -1.20
CA SER A 42 0.10 1.28 -0.86
C SER A 42 -0.78 1.36 -2.11
N LEU A 43 -0.26 1.88 -3.22
CA LEU A 43 -1.01 2.04 -4.47
C LEU A 43 -1.52 0.70 -5.03
N ALA A 44 -0.72 -0.35 -4.98
CA ALA A 44 -1.18 -1.69 -5.38
C ALA A 44 -2.34 -2.18 -4.49
N LEU A 45 -2.22 -2.00 -3.17
CA LEU A 45 -3.22 -2.46 -2.19
C LEU A 45 -4.52 -1.63 -2.23
N TYR A 46 -4.46 -0.38 -2.67
CA TYR A 46 -5.65 0.47 -2.84
C TYR A 46 -6.65 -0.17 -3.81
N GLY A 47 -6.15 -0.86 -4.84
CA GLY A 47 -6.98 -1.53 -5.84
C GLY A 47 -7.78 -2.73 -5.34
N VAL A 48 -7.47 -3.24 -4.14
CA VAL A 48 -8.04 -4.46 -3.56
C VAL A 48 -8.46 -4.30 -2.10
N LEU A 49 -8.56 -3.07 -1.60
CA LEU A 49 -8.84 -2.78 -0.18
C LEU A 49 -10.04 -3.55 0.39
N PHE A 50 -11.11 -3.62 -0.39
CA PHE A 50 -12.38 -4.22 0.02
C PHE A 50 -12.53 -5.68 -0.41
N GLU A 51 -11.51 -6.24 -1.07
CA GLU A 51 -11.54 -7.57 -1.66
C GLU A 51 -10.98 -8.61 -0.66
N PRO A 52 -11.78 -9.59 -0.20
CA PRO A 52 -11.30 -10.66 0.67
C PRO A 52 -10.31 -11.62 -0.03
N ALA A 53 -10.37 -11.74 -1.36
CA ALA A 53 -9.48 -12.60 -2.17
C ALA A 53 -8.65 -11.77 -3.16
N PRO A 54 -7.74 -10.89 -2.71
CA PRO A 54 -7.09 -9.88 -3.55
C PRO A 54 -6.26 -10.48 -4.69
N LEU A 55 -5.78 -11.73 -4.53
CA LEU A 55 -4.92 -12.40 -5.49
C LEU A 55 -5.56 -12.51 -6.89
N THR A 56 -6.88 -12.71 -6.98
CA THR A 56 -7.57 -12.84 -8.28
C THR A 56 -7.56 -11.54 -9.08
N GLU A 57 -7.38 -10.41 -8.40
CA GLU A 57 -7.38 -9.08 -8.99
C GLU A 57 -5.99 -8.66 -9.51
N ALA A 58 -4.94 -9.43 -9.24
CA ALA A 58 -3.57 -9.07 -9.59
C ALA A 58 -3.37 -8.69 -11.08
N PRO A 59 -3.93 -9.42 -12.07
CA PRO A 59 -3.81 -9.03 -13.48
C PRO A 59 -4.46 -7.67 -13.79
N ARG A 60 -5.67 -7.44 -13.26
CA ARG A 60 -6.41 -6.18 -13.46
C ARG A 60 -5.67 -5.00 -12.83
N ILE A 61 -5.14 -5.18 -11.62
CA ILE A 61 -4.37 -4.13 -10.94
C ILE A 61 -3.04 -3.86 -11.64
N ALA A 62 -2.32 -4.90 -12.08
CA ALA A 62 -1.10 -4.72 -12.85
C ALA A 62 -1.35 -3.91 -14.13
N GLU A 63 -2.41 -4.22 -14.87
CA GLU A 63 -2.79 -3.46 -16.06
C GLU A 63 -3.12 -1.99 -15.73
N SER A 64 -3.91 -1.75 -14.67
CA SER A 64 -4.19 -0.39 -14.21
C SER A 64 -2.93 0.38 -13.78
N LEU A 65 -1.94 -0.31 -13.22
CA LEU A 65 -0.66 0.30 -12.86
C LEU A 65 0.21 0.61 -14.08
N ARG A 66 0.12 -0.16 -15.17
CA ARG A 66 0.83 0.14 -16.43
C ARG A 66 0.36 1.43 -17.07
N GLN A 67 -0.93 1.72 -16.97
CA GLN A 67 -1.53 2.88 -17.62
C GLN A 67 -0.88 4.19 -17.16
N GLY A 68 -0.31 4.93 -18.12
CA GLY A 68 0.30 6.23 -17.90
C GLY A 68 1.68 6.22 -17.22
N ARG A 69 2.34 5.06 -17.11
CA ARG A 69 3.71 4.96 -16.60
C ARG A 69 4.69 4.56 -17.71
N THR A 70 5.90 5.09 -17.66
CA THR A 70 7.00 4.63 -18.51
C THR A 70 7.52 3.28 -18.03
N PRO A 71 8.22 2.50 -18.88
CA PRO A 71 8.87 1.26 -18.46
C PRO A 71 9.79 1.43 -17.25
N GLU A 72 10.56 2.52 -17.19
CA GLU A 72 11.47 2.81 -16.07
C GLU A 72 10.70 3.08 -14.78
N ALA A 73 9.59 3.82 -14.86
CA ALA A 73 8.73 4.09 -13.71
C ALA A 73 8.05 2.81 -13.20
N LEU A 74 7.68 1.89 -14.10
CA LEU A 74 7.14 0.58 -13.74
C LEU A 74 8.19 -0.32 -13.10
N ALA A 75 9.43 -0.32 -13.63
CA ALA A 75 10.53 -1.08 -13.06
C ALA A 75 10.85 -0.63 -11.61
N ALA A 76 10.94 0.69 -11.38
CA ALA A 76 11.13 1.25 -10.05
C ALA A 76 9.95 0.96 -9.10
N PHE A 77 8.72 0.96 -9.64
CA PHE A 77 7.52 0.60 -8.86
C PHE A 77 7.56 -0.87 -8.41
N ALA A 78 7.90 -1.78 -9.31
CA ALA A 78 8.03 -3.20 -9.00
C ALA A 78 9.16 -3.45 -8.00
N GLU A 79 10.30 -2.77 -8.15
CA GLU A 79 11.44 -2.87 -7.24
C GLU A 79 11.08 -2.49 -5.79
N GLU A 80 10.31 -1.43 -5.57
CA GLU A 80 9.88 -1.07 -4.22
C GLU A 80 8.99 -2.13 -3.57
N ILE A 81 8.14 -2.80 -4.36
CA ILE A 81 7.32 -3.91 -3.87
C ILE A 81 8.18 -5.13 -3.57
N GLU A 82 9.11 -5.49 -4.47
CA GLU A 82 10.06 -6.59 -4.28
C GLU A 82 10.90 -6.38 -3.02
N LEU A 83 11.40 -5.16 -2.78
CA LEU A 83 12.16 -4.81 -1.59
C LEU A 83 11.33 -4.97 -0.30
N GLU A 84 10.06 -4.57 -0.28
CA GLU A 84 9.17 -4.80 0.86
C GLU A 84 8.86 -6.29 1.07
N LEU A 85 8.78 -7.08 -0.01
CA LEU A 85 8.56 -8.52 0.08
C LEU A 85 9.81 -9.25 0.59
N ALA A 86 11.01 -8.84 0.17
CA ALA A 86 12.28 -9.42 0.60
C ALA A 86 12.67 -8.99 2.02
N HIS A 87 12.38 -7.73 2.37
CA HIS A 87 12.70 -7.14 3.67
C HIS A 87 11.46 -6.47 4.26
N PRO A 88 10.50 -7.25 4.82
CA PRO A 88 9.28 -6.71 5.41
C PRO A 88 9.56 -5.63 6.46
N THR A 89 9.03 -4.43 6.24
CA THR A 89 9.20 -3.30 7.16
C THR A 89 7.94 -3.02 7.98
N GLN A 90 6.79 -3.53 7.53
CA GLN A 90 5.48 -3.32 8.15
C GLN A 90 4.51 -4.46 7.84
N GLN A 91 3.39 -4.51 8.56
CA GLN A 91 2.24 -5.30 8.15
C GLN A 91 1.50 -4.54 7.04
N VAL A 92 1.48 -5.10 5.84
CA VAL A 92 0.88 -4.43 4.69
C VAL A 92 -0.65 -4.42 4.74
N GLY A 93 -1.27 -5.36 5.47
CA GLY A 93 -2.70 -5.34 5.78
C GLY A 93 -3.13 -4.11 6.59
N ASP A 94 -2.23 -3.54 7.39
CA ASP A 94 -2.52 -2.39 8.27
C ASP A 94 -2.55 -1.06 7.51
N ILE A 95 -2.02 -1.00 6.28
CA ILE A 95 -1.91 0.25 5.50
C ILE A 95 -3.28 0.92 5.33
N LEU A 96 -4.37 0.14 5.35
CA LEU A 96 -5.74 0.64 5.24
C LEU A 96 -6.80 -0.16 6.03
N GLY A 97 -6.42 -1.15 6.82
CA GLY A 97 -7.38 -2.04 7.48
C GLY A 97 -8.18 -2.88 6.48
N GLY A 98 -7.48 -3.45 5.50
CA GLY A 98 -8.10 -4.28 4.46
C GLY A 98 -8.72 -5.56 5.02
N LYS A 99 -9.63 -6.16 4.25
CA LYS A 99 -10.30 -7.41 4.65
C LYS A 99 -9.43 -8.66 4.52
N ALA A 100 -8.41 -8.59 3.66
CA ALA A 100 -7.52 -9.71 3.39
C ALA A 100 -6.50 -9.90 4.53
N SER A 101 -6.08 -11.14 4.73
CA SER A 101 -4.98 -11.44 5.66
C SER A 101 -3.66 -10.88 5.15
N GLU A 102 -2.71 -10.68 6.06
CA GLU A 102 -1.34 -10.25 5.71
C GLU A 102 -0.70 -11.15 4.64
N ALA A 103 -0.86 -12.47 4.77
CA ALA A 103 -0.35 -13.44 3.81
C ALA A 103 -1.01 -13.28 2.43
N ALA A 104 -2.32 -13.03 2.38
CA ALA A 104 -3.04 -12.79 1.13
C ALA A 104 -2.60 -11.47 0.46
N CYS A 105 -2.40 -10.41 1.25
CA CYS A 105 -1.86 -9.13 0.75
C CYS A 105 -0.46 -9.32 0.13
N ARG A 106 0.44 -10.07 0.80
CA ARG A 106 1.79 -10.34 0.28
C ARG A 106 1.77 -11.21 -0.98
N ALA A 107 0.93 -12.24 -1.01
CA ALA A 107 0.76 -13.07 -2.19
C ALA A 107 0.24 -12.26 -3.39
N PHE A 108 -0.70 -11.35 -3.14
CA PHE A 108 -1.20 -10.41 -4.15
C PHE A 108 -0.09 -9.48 -4.66
N LEU A 109 0.68 -8.85 -3.77
CA LEU A 109 1.79 -7.98 -4.15
C LEU A 109 2.83 -8.71 -5.02
N ALA A 110 3.19 -9.95 -4.65
CA ALA A 110 4.08 -10.78 -5.44
C ALA A 110 3.50 -11.11 -6.82
N ALA A 111 2.18 -11.36 -6.91
CA ALA A 111 1.52 -11.60 -8.18
C ALA A 111 1.48 -10.36 -9.07
N VAL A 112 1.25 -9.17 -8.50
CA VAL A 112 1.32 -7.90 -9.24
C VAL A 112 2.72 -7.69 -9.81
N VAL A 113 3.77 -7.90 -9.00
CA VAL A 113 5.16 -7.79 -9.47
C VAL A 113 5.43 -8.71 -10.66
N ARG A 114 5.07 -10.00 -10.57
CA ARG A 114 5.23 -10.94 -11.71
C ARG A 114 4.58 -10.40 -12.98
N GLN A 115 3.33 -9.97 -12.87
CA GLN A 115 2.61 -9.38 -14.00
C GLN A 115 3.33 -8.14 -14.56
N LEU A 116 3.89 -7.28 -13.71
CA LEU A 116 4.62 -6.09 -14.16
C LEU A 116 5.97 -6.42 -14.82
N ARG A 117 6.60 -7.55 -14.47
CA ARG A 117 7.89 -8.00 -15.02
C ARG A 117 7.76 -8.84 -16.29
N ASP A 118 6.65 -9.56 -16.45
CA ASP A 118 6.38 -10.43 -17.60
C ASP A 118 5.85 -9.67 -18.84
N ALA A 119 5.69 -8.35 -18.75
CA ALA A 119 5.16 -7.46 -19.79
C ALA A 119 6.27 -6.68 -20.49
#